data_AF-A0A2D2D7E6-F1
#
_entry.id   AF-A0A2D2D7E6-F1
#
_cell.length_a   1.000
_cell.length_b   1.000
_cell.length_c   1.000
_cell.angle_alpha   90.00
_cell.angle_beta   90.00
_cell.angle_gamma   90.00
#
_symmetry.space_group_name_H-M   'P 1'
#
loop_
_entity.id
_entity.type
_entity.pdbx_description
1 polymer ?
#
loop_
_entity_poly.entity_id
_entity_poly.type
_entity_poly.pdbx_seq_one_letter_code
_entity_poly.pdbx_strand_id
1 'polypeptide(L)'
;MPTYRILLVEEQVESDCAEFKVAASTPRDGAKILVGAHARAREKSSNWVSLPDGQSARIEPDNLVRTRVYCVLLDDEGNEVEEIDLDIPASPAHPPS
;
A
#
# COMPACT_ATOMS: atom_id res chain seq x y z
N MET A 1 -12.48 34.84 -10.24
CA MET A 1 -11.79 33.53 -10.15
C MET A 1 -12.57 32.67 -9.17
N PRO A 2 -12.85 31.39 -9.46
CA PRO A 2 -13.48 30.51 -8.48
C PRO A 2 -12.52 30.27 -7.29
N THR A 3 -13.10 30.11 -6.10
CA THR A 3 -12.38 29.77 -4.87
C THR A 3 -12.79 28.37 -4.45
N TYR A 4 -11.82 27.52 -4.08
CA TYR A 4 -12.05 26.14 -3.65
C TYR A 4 -11.59 25.96 -2.20
N ARG A 5 -12.32 25.17 -1.41
CA ARG A 5 -11.89 24.72 -0.08
C ARG A 5 -11.19 23.37 -0.26
N ILE A 6 -9.91 23.30 0.08
CA ILE A 6 -9.09 22.11 -0.13
C ILE A 6 -8.39 21.79 1.18
N LEU A 7 -8.44 20.52 1.60
CA LEU A 7 -7.64 19.98 2.68
C LEU A 7 -6.39 19.31 2.11
N LEU A 8 -5.22 19.70 2.60
CA LEU A 8 -3.97 18.99 2.33
C LEU A 8 -3.78 17.90 3.38
N VAL A 9 -3.65 16.66 2.95
CA VAL A 9 -3.49 15.49 3.83
C VAL A 9 -2.10 14.90 3.64
N GLU A 10 -1.41 14.64 4.75
CA GLU A 10 -0.17 13.86 4.80
C GLU A 10 -0.44 12.60 5.63
N GLU A 11 -0.46 11.45 4.98
CA GLU A 11 -0.73 10.15 5.61
C GLU A 11 0.55 9.32 5.69
N GLN A 12 0.82 8.75 6.87
CA GLN A 12 1.90 7.80 7.11
C GLN A 12 1.38 6.38 6.96
N VAL A 13 1.73 5.72 5.85
CA VAL A 13 1.31 4.35 5.55
C VAL A 13 2.42 3.38 5.94
N GLU A 14 2.20 2.64 7.02
CA GLU A 14 3.02 1.48 7.38
C GLU A 14 2.78 0.36 6.36
N SER A 15 3.81 -0.04 5.62
CA SER A 15 3.72 -1.09 4.61
C SER A 15 4.53 -2.30 5.04
N ASP A 16 3.85 -3.38 5.44
CA ASP A 16 4.50 -4.68 5.60
C ASP A 16 4.72 -5.30 4.21
N CYS A 17 5.96 -5.69 3.86
CA CYS A 17 6.23 -6.33 2.57
C CYS A 17 7.21 -7.51 2.67
N ALA A 18 7.12 -8.41 1.70
CA ALA A 18 8.05 -9.51 1.51
C ALA A 18 8.08 -9.92 0.04
N GLU A 19 9.25 -10.31 -0.46
CA GLU A 19 9.43 -10.77 -1.84
C GLU A 19 9.12 -12.27 -1.96
N PHE A 20 8.40 -12.64 -3.03
CA PHE A 20 8.10 -14.03 -3.36
C PHE A 20 8.39 -14.31 -4.83
N LYS A 21 8.83 -15.54 -5.12
CA LYS A 21 9.01 -16.03 -6.49
C LYS A 21 7.92 -17.03 -6.80
N VAL A 22 6.85 -16.57 -7.42
CA VAL A 22 5.66 -17.38 -7.65
C VAL A 22 5.68 -17.98 -9.05
N ALA A 23 5.69 -19.31 -9.12
CA ALA A 23 5.47 -20.01 -10.38
C ALA A 23 3.98 -19.95 -10.77
N ALA A 24 3.66 -19.22 -11.83
CA ALA A 24 2.29 -19.11 -12.36
C ALA A 24 2.28 -18.84 -13.87
N SER A 25 1.19 -19.21 -14.54
CA SER A 25 1.02 -18.99 -15.99
C SER A 25 0.83 -17.52 -16.36
N THR A 26 0.36 -16.69 -15.43
CA THR A 26 0.21 -15.24 -15.61
C THR A 26 0.57 -14.49 -14.32
N PRO A 27 0.98 -13.20 -14.40
CA PRO A 27 1.19 -12.38 -13.21
C PRO A 27 -0.04 -12.29 -12.31
N ARG A 28 -1.24 -12.26 -12.91
CA ARG A 28 -2.51 -12.20 -12.19
C ARG A 28 -2.76 -13.48 -11.39
N ASP A 29 -2.43 -14.65 -11.94
CA ASP A 29 -2.57 -15.92 -11.22
C ASP A 29 -1.53 -16.05 -10.10
N GLY A 30 -0.30 -15.58 -10.32
CA GLY A 30 0.71 -15.48 -9.27
C GLY A 30 0.26 -14.59 -8.10
N ALA A 31 -0.33 -13.43 -8.41
CA ALA A 31 -0.90 -12.54 -7.40
C ALA A 31 -2.06 -13.19 -6.62
N LYS A 32 -2.95 -13.94 -7.28
CA LYS A 32 -4.03 -14.68 -6.59
C LYS A 32 -3.49 -15.72 -5.62
N ILE A 33 -2.44 -16.45 -6.00
CA ILE A 33 -1.79 -17.45 -5.14
C ILE A 33 -1.23 -16.76 -3.89
N LEU A 34 -0.53 -15.62 -4.06
CA LEU A 34 0.02 -14.85 -2.95
C LEU A 34 -1.05 -14.30 -2.02
N VAL A 35 -2.10 -13.69 -2.57
CA VAL A 35 -3.23 -13.16 -1.77
C VAL A 35 -3.91 -14.28 -0.98
N GLY A 36 -4.09 -15.45 -1.58
CA GLY A 36 -4.64 -16.62 -0.89
C GLY A 36 -3.73 -17.15 0.23
N ALA A 37 -2.42 -17.19 0.00
CA ALA A 37 -1.46 -17.59 1.03
C ALA A 37 -1.38 -16.58 2.18
N HIS A 38 -1.46 -15.29 1.88
CA HIS A 38 -1.53 -14.22 2.87
C HIS A 38 -2.80 -14.30 3.71
N ALA A 39 -3.96 -14.49 3.09
CA ALA A 39 -5.23 -14.65 3.81
C ALA A 39 -5.15 -15.81 4.82
N ARG A 40 -4.61 -16.97 4.40
CA ARG A 40 -4.40 -18.13 5.28
C ARG A 40 -3.44 -17.88 6.43
N ALA A 41 -2.40 -17.07 6.22
CA ALA A 41 -1.49 -16.67 7.27
C ALA A 41 -2.21 -15.80 8.31
N ARG A 42 -3.02 -14.84 7.85
CA ARG A 42 -3.83 -13.97 8.72
C ARG A 42 -4.91 -14.71 9.50
N GLU A 43 -5.56 -15.71 8.90
CA GLU A 43 -6.49 -16.61 9.61
C GLU A 43 -5.83 -17.33 10.79
N LYS A 44 -4.52 -17.56 10.73
CA LYS A 44 -3.72 -18.18 11.79
C LYS A 44 -3.02 -17.17 12.69
N SER A 45 -3.33 -15.87 12.56
CA SER A 45 -2.64 -14.76 13.22
C SER A 45 -1.11 -14.80 13.05
N SER A 46 -0.66 -15.28 11.89
CA SER A 46 0.76 -15.41 11.56
C SER A 46 1.16 -14.36 10.52
N ASN A 47 2.33 -13.78 10.70
CA ASN A 47 2.98 -12.91 9.71
C ASN A 47 3.85 -13.72 8.73
N TRP A 48 3.87 -15.04 8.83
CA TRP A 48 4.56 -15.91 7.89
C TRP A 48 3.61 -16.36 6.78
N VAL A 49 3.89 -15.94 5.55
CA VAL A 49 3.19 -16.41 4.37
C VAL A 49 3.95 -17.59 3.79
N SER A 50 3.26 -18.72 3.64
CA SER A 50 3.80 -19.95 3.06
C SER A 50 3.06 -20.28 1.78
N LEU A 51 3.82 -20.45 0.71
CA LEU A 51 3.34 -20.83 -0.61
C LEU A 51 3.26 -22.36 -0.76
N PRO A 52 2.45 -22.87 -1.71
CA PRO A 52 2.29 -24.31 -1.94
C PRO A 52 3.55 -25.03 -2.40
N ASP A 53 4.51 -24.29 -2.97
CA ASP A 53 5.80 -24.81 -3.42
C ASP A 53 6.82 -24.97 -2.27
N GLY A 54 6.42 -24.63 -1.04
CA GLY A 54 7.27 -24.69 0.15
C GLY A 54 8.06 -23.41 0.40
N GLN A 55 7.96 -22.39 -0.46
CA GLN A 55 8.54 -21.08 -0.15
C GLN A 55 7.79 -20.44 1.02
N SER A 56 8.51 -19.88 1.97
CA SER A 56 7.91 -19.10 3.05
C SER A 56 8.71 -17.85 3.31
N ALA A 57 8.02 -16.72 3.47
CA ALA A 57 8.64 -15.48 3.90
C ALA A 57 7.79 -14.87 5.02
N ARG A 58 8.48 -14.22 5.96
CA ARG A 58 7.83 -13.37 6.95
C ARG A 58 7.53 -12.04 6.28
N ILE A 59 6.28 -11.60 6.34
CA ILE A 59 5.98 -10.20 6.09
C ILE A 59 6.46 -9.45 7.32
N GLU A 60 7.56 -8.74 7.15
CA GLU A 60 8.09 -7.88 8.19
C GLU A 60 7.51 -6.49 7.99
N PRO A 61 7.26 -5.74 9.09
CA PRO A 61 7.09 -4.31 8.98
C PRO A 61 8.39 -3.79 8.38
N ASP A 62 8.32 -3.48 7.09
CA ASP A 62 9.32 -2.64 6.49
C ASP A 62 9.09 -1.32 7.21
N ASN A 63 10.02 -0.90 8.08
CA ASN A 63 9.92 0.39 8.78
C ASN A 63 9.90 1.60 7.81
N LEU A 64 9.67 1.35 6.51
CA LEU A 64 9.24 2.27 5.50
C LEU A 64 7.82 2.76 5.82
N VAL A 65 7.78 3.83 6.60
CA VAL A 65 6.64 4.73 6.56
C VAL A 65 6.61 5.37 5.18
N ARG A 66 5.68 4.95 4.32
CA ARG A 66 5.44 5.65 3.07
C ARG A 66 4.56 6.86 3.36
N THR A 67 5.09 8.05 3.15
CA THR A 67 4.29 9.26 3.21
C THR A 67 3.48 9.40 1.92
N ARG A 68 2.16 9.34 2.02
CA ARG A 68 1.23 9.66 0.93
C ARG A 68 0.72 11.08 1.17
N VAL A 69 0.96 11.97 0.21
CA VAL A 69 0.42 13.33 0.22
C VAL A 69 -0.66 13.44 -0.83
N TYR A 70 -1.85 13.87 -0.43
CA TYR A 70 -2.98 14.08 -1.34
C TYR A 70 -3.82 15.27 -0.89
N CYS A 71 -4.61 15.81 -1.80
CA CYS A 71 -5.56 16.88 -1.51
C CYS A 71 -6.98 16.32 -1.51
N VAL A 72 -7.85 16.87 -0.67
CA VAL A 72 -9.29 16.55 -0.67
C VAL A 72 -10.07 17.83 -0.93
N LEU A 73 -10.97 17.79 -1.91
CA LEU A 73 -11.93 18.87 -2.13
C LEU A 73 -12.99 18.83 -1.03
N LEU A 74 -13.23 19.97 -0.39
CA LEU A 74 -14.27 20.13 0.61
C LEU A 74 -15.48 20.87 0.04
N ASP A 75 -16.67 20.51 0.51
CA ASP A 75 -17.89 21.28 0.27
C ASP A 75 -17.98 22.56 1.14
N ASP A 76 -19.09 23.28 1.03
CA ASP A 76 -19.32 24.52 1.77
C ASP A 76 -19.51 24.27 3.29
N GLU A 77 -19.93 23.07 3.67
CA GLU A 77 -20.07 22.62 5.05
C GLU A 77 -18.74 22.10 5.63
N GLY A 78 -17.76 21.83 4.77
CA GLY A 78 -16.43 21.33 5.12
C GLY A 78 -16.29 19.81 5.05
N ASN A 79 -17.24 19.10 4.44
CA ASN A 79 -17.16 17.65 4.27
C ASN A 79 -16.33 17.29 3.03
N GLU A 80 -15.71 16.11 3.07
CA GLU A 80 -14.90 15.56 1.99
C GLU A 80 -15.77 15.14 0.80
N VAL A 81 -15.50 15.71 -0.38
CA VAL A 81 -16.23 15.43 -1.62
C VAL A 81 -15.44 14.47 -2.52
N GLU A 82 -14.15 14.74 -2.71
CA GLU A 82 -13.32 14.01 -3.67
C GLU A 82 -11.83 14.10 -3.31
N GLU A 83 -11.12 12.98 -3.45
CA GLU A 83 -9.66 12.96 -3.42
C GLU A 83 -9.11 13.48 -4.77
N ILE A 84 -8.31 14.53 -4.70
CA ILE A 84 -7.65 15.12 -5.87
C ILE A 84 -6.35 14.36 -6.10
N ASP A 85 -6.31 13.58 -7.19
CA ASP A 85 -5.11 12.88 -7.62
C ASP A 85 -4.06 13.91 -8.06
N LEU A 86 -3.02 14.06 -7.23
CA LEU A 86 -1.91 14.92 -7.54
C LEU A 86 -0.91 14.06 -8.31
N ASP A 87 -0.70 14.36 -9.59
CA ASP A 87 0.36 13.77 -10.42
C ASP A 87 1.72 14.31 -9.92
N ILE A 88 2.08 13.98 -8.68
CA ILE A 88 3.36 14.32 -8.07
C ILE A 88 4.31 13.16 -8.40
N PRO A 89 5.42 13.41 -9.12
CA PRO A 89 6.43 12.38 -9.28
C PRO A 89 6.89 11.95 -7.88
N ALA A 90 6.87 10.64 -7.60
CA ALA A 90 7.29 10.07 -6.33
C ALA A 90 8.65 10.67 -5.94
N SER A 91 8.68 11.41 -4.83
CA SER A 91 9.89 12.06 -4.34
C SER A 91 10.97 10.98 -4.12
N PRO A 92 12.21 11.16 -4.62
CA PRO A 92 13.23 10.14 -4.48
C PRO A 92 13.52 9.92 -3.00
N ALA A 93 13.29 8.70 -2.52
CA ALA A 93 13.66 8.28 -1.19
C ALA A 93 15.15 8.58 -0.96
N HIS A 94 15.45 9.49 -0.02
CA HIS A 94 16.81 9.77 0.41
C HIS A 94 17.34 8.51 1.12
N PRO A 95 18.45 7.89 0.68
CA PRO A 95 19.09 6.85 1.49
C PRO A 95 19.69 7.49 2.76
N PRO A 96 19.65 6.81 3.92
CA PRO A 96 20.32 7.29 5.12
C PRO A 96 21.84 7.31 4.90
N SER A 97 22.48 8.41 5.33
CA SER A 97 23.93 8.62 5.35
C SER A 97 24.65 7.81 6.42
#